data_AF-A0A1Y5RLS7-F1
#
_entry.id   AF-A0A1Y5RLS7-F1
#
_cell.length_a   1.000
_cell.length_b   1.000
_cell.length_c   1.000
_cell.angle_alpha   90.00
_cell.angle_beta   90.00
_cell.angle_gamma   90.00
#
_symmetry.space_group_name_H-M   'P 1'
#
loop_
_entity.id
_entity.type
_entity.pdbx_description
1 polymer ?
#
loop_
_entity_poly.entity_id
_entity_poly.type
_entity_poly.pdbx_seq_one_letter_code
_entity_poly.pdbx_strand_id
1 'polypeptide(L)'
;MRRDETIYALSSGRGRAGIAVFRISGPAAGRALETVTGRALPIPRRAVLADFLGRDGDGVVDRGLALWFPGPASATGEDLVELHGHGGRAVTEGILSALSAIEGLRAAEPGEFTRRAVEYGKLDLTAAEAVADLVDAETARQREQALRQMSGTTAGLYEDWRRRLLRVLAYVEAVLDFPDEEVPDTAALSALSDAASVKAEIRAHLDDGHRGERLREGIRVTIVGAPNAGKSSLLNALARRDVAIVADRPGTTRDILEVYLDLGGYPVLMTDTAGLRESTDPVEIEGVRRARWRAAESDIRLFVVDATDPVPPPSGDDPDRIVVWNKIDCLGEDTVDVLTGKAFAISARSGAGLSALLDGLSEAIAFRFAVGDAPALTRARHREALERAVEAMGSLAEEKPLELVAEDLRMAVREIGRVTGAVDIEELLDVVFRDFCIGK
;
A
#
# COMPACT_ATOMS: atom_id res chain seq x y z
N MET A 1 2.48 -26.13 -3.57
CA MET A 1 2.39 -25.77 -5.01
C MET A 1 3.35 -26.63 -5.83
N ARG A 2 3.01 -26.98 -7.08
CA ARG A 2 3.89 -27.77 -7.97
C ARG A 2 5.08 -26.91 -8.40
N ARG A 3 6.27 -27.17 -7.82
CA ARG A 3 7.55 -26.51 -8.14
C ARG A 3 8.01 -26.70 -9.60
N ASP A 4 7.28 -27.48 -10.39
CA ASP A 4 7.62 -27.82 -11.77
C ASP A 4 6.87 -26.98 -12.82
N GLU A 5 5.96 -26.09 -12.43
CA GLU A 5 5.14 -25.32 -13.37
C GLU A 5 5.77 -23.96 -13.74
N THR A 6 5.81 -23.67 -15.04
CA THR A 6 6.28 -22.38 -15.57
C THR A 6 5.10 -21.46 -15.82
N ILE A 7 5.18 -20.23 -15.33
CA ILE A 7 4.12 -19.24 -15.50
C ILE A 7 4.49 -18.18 -16.52
N TYR A 8 3.48 -17.61 -17.19
CA TYR A 8 3.66 -16.45 -18.04
C TYR A 8 2.55 -15.42 -17.88
N ALA A 9 2.87 -14.14 -18.13
CA ALA A 9 1.89 -13.06 -18.15
C ALA A 9 2.39 -11.84 -18.94
N LEU A 10 1.45 -10.98 -19.31
CA LEU A 10 1.73 -9.58 -19.64
C LEU A 10 2.04 -8.82 -18.34
N SER A 11 3.24 -8.26 -18.20
CA SER A 11 3.69 -7.51 -17.02
C SER A 11 3.59 -5.99 -17.16
N SER A 12 3.48 -5.48 -18.39
CA SER A 12 3.15 -4.07 -18.64
C SER A 12 1.65 -3.81 -18.48
N GLY A 13 1.27 -2.53 -18.30
CA GLY A 13 -0.14 -2.12 -18.25
C GLY A 13 -0.94 -2.61 -19.46
N ARG A 14 -2.23 -2.91 -19.26
CA ARG A 14 -3.13 -3.31 -20.33
C ARG A 14 -3.53 -2.09 -21.16
N GLY A 15 -3.66 -2.26 -22.47
CA GLY A 15 -4.06 -1.21 -23.39
C GLY A 15 -3.03 -0.99 -24.49
N ARG A 16 -3.20 0.10 -25.26
CA ARG A 16 -2.28 0.45 -26.34
C ARG A 16 -1.03 1.09 -25.75
N ALA A 17 0.12 0.47 -25.98
CA ALA A 17 1.42 0.98 -25.56
C ALA A 17 2.46 0.85 -26.68
N GLY A 18 3.51 1.67 -26.63
CA GLY A 18 4.65 1.52 -27.55
C GLY A 18 5.35 0.17 -27.38
N ILE A 19 5.47 -0.30 -26.13
CA ILE A 19 6.10 -1.57 -25.76
C ILE A 19 5.21 -2.29 -24.75
N ALA A 20 5.08 -3.61 -24.92
CA ALA A 20 4.53 -4.55 -23.97
C ALA A 20 5.62 -5.52 -23.49
N VAL A 21 5.66 -5.76 -22.18
CA VAL A 21 6.62 -6.69 -21.57
C VAL A 21 5.87 -7.94 -21.12
N PHE A 22 6.34 -9.10 -21.59
CA PHE A 22 5.83 -10.41 -21.19
C PHE A 22 6.90 -11.09 -20.35
N ARG A 23 6.50 -11.61 -19.19
CA ARG A 23 7.37 -12.38 -18.31
C ARG A 23 7.02 -13.85 -18.35
N ILE A 24 8.04 -14.69 -18.28
CA ILE A 24 7.93 -16.14 -18.14
C ILE A 24 8.86 -16.55 -16.99
N SER A 25 8.37 -17.27 -15.99
CA SER A 25 9.17 -17.72 -14.82
C SER A 25 8.95 -19.20 -14.56
N GLY A 26 10.04 -19.94 -14.33
CA GLY A 26 10.01 -21.34 -13.96
C GLY A 26 10.94 -22.22 -14.80
N PRO A 27 10.98 -23.54 -14.56
CA PRO A 27 11.98 -24.45 -15.13
C PRO A 27 11.94 -24.56 -16.66
N ALA A 28 10.81 -24.26 -17.31
CA ALA A 28 10.66 -24.28 -18.76
C ALA A 28 10.81 -22.89 -19.42
N ALA A 29 11.16 -21.84 -18.66
CA ALA A 29 11.27 -20.49 -19.21
C ALA A 29 12.28 -20.41 -20.36
N GLY A 30 13.45 -21.06 -20.21
CA GLY A 30 14.45 -21.12 -21.28
C GLY A 30 13.91 -21.79 -22.55
N ARG A 31 13.29 -22.97 -22.43
CA ARG A 31 12.65 -23.66 -23.56
C ARG A 31 11.56 -22.82 -24.21
N ALA A 32 10.79 -22.06 -23.42
CA ALA A 32 9.77 -21.17 -23.95
C ALA A 32 10.38 -20.05 -24.80
N LEU A 33 11.49 -19.46 -24.36
CA LEU A 33 12.22 -18.47 -25.16
C LEU A 33 12.71 -19.05 -26.48
N GLU A 34 13.31 -20.24 -26.45
CA GLU A 34 13.80 -20.89 -27.68
C GLU A 34 12.67 -21.21 -28.65
N THR A 35 11.52 -21.66 -28.13
CA THR A 35 10.33 -21.97 -28.92
C THR A 35 9.74 -20.72 -29.57
N VAL A 36 9.57 -19.64 -28.81
CA VAL A 36 8.97 -18.39 -29.30
C VAL A 36 9.91 -17.64 -30.25
N THR A 37 11.24 -17.77 -30.11
CA THR A 37 12.19 -17.04 -30.96
C THR A 37 12.81 -17.87 -32.08
N GLY A 38 12.71 -19.20 -32.02
CA GLY A 38 13.41 -20.11 -32.91
C GLY A 38 14.94 -20.05 -32.80
N ARG A 39 15.48 -19.54 -31.67
CA ARG A 39 16.91 -19.29 -31.45
C ARG A 39 17.37 -19.91 -30.14
N ALA A 40 18.66 -20.24 -30.06
CA ALA A 40 19.28 -20.66 -28.81
C ALA A 40 19.24 -19.52 -27.77
N LEU A 41 19.30 -19.90 -26.48
CA LEU A 41 19.33 -18.95 -25.37
C LEU A 41 20.43 -17.88 -25.55
N PRO A 42 20.08 -16.59 -25.40
CA PRO A 42 21.06 -15.52 -25.46
C PRO A 42 21.96 -15.52 -24.22
N ILE A 43 23.04 -14.74 -24.29
CA ILE A 43 23.89 -14.49 -23.13
C ILE A 43 23.01 -13.89 -22.00
N PRO A 44 23.08 -14.43 -20.77
CA PRO A 44 22.32 -13.92 -19.63
C PRO A 44 22.41 -12.39 -19.49
N ARG A 45 21.25 -11.75 -19.27
CA ARG A 45 21.08 -10.29 -19.10
C ARG A 45 21.54 -9.45 -20.29
N ARG A 46 21.62 -10.03 -21.49
CA ARG A 46 21.86 -9.29 -22.73
C ARG A 46 20.61 -9.30 -23.60
N ALA A 47 20.11 -8.10 -23.91
CA ALA A 47 19.00 -7.95 -24.84
C ALA A 47 19.43 -8.37 -26.25
N VAL A 48 18.60 -9.17 -26.91
CA VAL A 48 18.79 -9.58 -28.30
C VAL A 48 17.53 -9.27 -29.12
N LEU A 49 17.71 -8.78 -30.34
CA LEU A 49 16.60 -8.57 -31.28
C LEU A 49 16.21 -9.91 -31.91
N ALA A 50 14.95 -10.32 -31.74
CA ALA A 50 14.42 -11.57 -32.25
C ALA A 50 13.01 -11.39 -32.84
N ASP A 51 12.65 -12.27 -33.76
CA ASP A 51 11.27 -12.41 -34.22
C ASP A 51 10.54 -13.30 -33.21
N PHE A 52 9.31 -12.93 -32.85
CA PHE A 52 8.43 -13.71 -32.00
C PHE A 52 7.46 -14.48 -32.87
N LEU A 53 7.56 -15.80 -32.81
CA LEU A 53 6.79 -16.72 -33.63
C LEU A 53 5.41 -16.97 -33.01
N GLY A 54 4.42 -17.09 -33.87
CA GLY A 54 3.08 -17.49 -33.51
C GLY A 54 3.00 -18.97 -33.14
N ARG A 55 1.82 -19.37 -32.66
CA ARG A 55 1.51 -20.76 -32.37
C ARG A 55 1.76 -21.65 -33.60
N ASP A 56 2.34 -22.83 -33.40
CA ASP A 56 2.55 -23.85 -34.44
C ASP A 56 3.26 -23.33 -35.72
N GLY A 57 4.05 -22.25 -35.59
CA GLY A 57 4.75 -21.65 -36.72
C GLY A 57 3.87 -20.81 -37.64
N ASP A 58 2.76 -20.24 -37.14
CA ASP A 58 1.82 -19.34 -37.84
C ASP A 58 2.43 -17.97 -38.22
N GLY A 59 3.71 -17.97 -38.61
CA GLY A 59 4.47 -16.80 -38.98
C GLY A 59 4.99 -15.99 -37.78
N VAL A 60 5.50 -14.79 -38.11
CA VAL A 60 6.01 -13.83 -37.14
C VAL A 60 4.86 -12.99 -36.62
N VAL A 61 4.61 -13.06 -35.31
CA VAL A 61 3.63 -12.21 -34.61
C VAL A 61 4.17 -10.81 -34.42
N ASP A 62 5.45 -10.69 -34.06
CA ASP A 62 6.11 -9.41 -33.81
C ASP A 62 7.63 -9.55 -33.89
N ARG A 63 8.35 -8.43 -33.88
CA ARG A 63 9.81 -8.36 -33.79
C ARG A 63 10.21 -7.44 -32.64
N GLY A 64 10.89 -7.99 -31.64
CA GLY A 64 11.15 -7.32 -30.37
C GLY A 64 12.45 -7.75 -29.69
N LEU A 65 12.64 -7.32 -28.45
CA LEU A 65 13.80 -7.70 -27.65
C LEU A 65 13.47 -8.88 -26.75
N ALA A 66 14.38 -9.84 -26.65
CA ALA A 66 14.31 -10.91 -25.68
C ALA A 66 15.47 -10.84 -24.69
N LEU A 67 15.18 -11.15 -23.43
CA LEU A 67 16.16 -11.21 -22.34
C LEU A 67 16.04 -12.54 -21.59
N TRP A 68 17.18 -13.07 -21.20
CA TRP A 68 17.29 -14.29 -20.40
C TRP A 68 17.93 -14.01 -19.05
N PHE A 69 17.29 -14.47 -17.98
CA PHE A 69 17.73 -14.32 -16.60
C PHE A 69 17.76 -15.70 -15.94
N PRO A 70 18.90 -16.41 -15.97
CA PRO A 70 19.02 -17.69 -15.28
C PRO A 70 18.89 -17.50 -13.76
N GLY A 71 18.19 -18.42 -13.11
CA GLY A 71 18.13 -18.51 -11.65
C GLY A 71 19.51 -18.78 -11.04
N PRO A 72 19.76 -18.44 -9.77
CA PRO A 72 18.84 -17.79 -8.81
C PRO A 72 18.81 -16.26 -8.93
N ALA A 73 19.52 -15.69 -9.91
CA ALA A 73 19.75 -14.25 -10.01
C ALA A 73 18.73 -13.56 -10.92
N SER A 74 17.45 -13.91 -10.75
CA SER A 74 16.29 -13.27 -11.40
C SER A 74 15.40 -12.58 -10.37
N ALA A 75 14.31 -11.95 -10.82
CA ALA A 75 13.33 -11.32 -9.94
C ALA A 75 12.58 -12.34 -9.07
N THR A 76 12.22 -13.50 -9.62
CA THR A 76 11.50 -14.56 -8.90
C THR A 76 12.41 -15.53 -8.17
N GLY A 77 13.71 -15.52 -8.46
CA GLY A 77 14.66 -16.54 -8.00
C GLY A 77 14.72 -17.78 -8.90
N GLU A 78 13.86 -17.87 -9.91
CA GLU A 78 13.84 -18.95 -10.90
C GLU A 78 14.50 -18.52 -12.21
N ASP A 79 14.56 -19.42 -13.17
CA ASP A 79 14.79 -19.05 -14.57
C ASP A 79 13.66 -18.13 -15.06
N LEU A 80 14.03 -16.98 -15.63
CA LEU A 80 13.11 -15.94 -16.05
C LEU A 80 13.46 -15.41 -17.45
N VAL A 81 12.43 -15.21 -18.27
CA VAL A 81 12.52 -14.59 -19.59
C VAL A 81 11.68 -13.32 -19.60
N GLU A 82 12.18 -12.28 -20.27
CA GLU A 82 11.38 -11.13 -20.67
C GLU A 82 11.34 -11.02 -22.20
N LEU A 83 10.13 -10.90 -22.75
CA LEU A 83 9.91 -10.56 -24.16
C LEU A 83 9.35 -9.14 -24.21
N HIS A 84 10.02 -8.25 -24.93
CA HIS A 84 9.63 -6.85 -25.12
C HIS A 84 9.16 -6.69 -26.56
N GLY A 85 7.84 -6.74 -26.76
CA GLY A 85 7.19 -6.56 -28.07
C GLY A 85 6.41 -5.26 -28.15
N HIS A 86 5.74 -5.00 -29.26
CA HIS A 86 4.84 -3.88 -29.41
C HIS A 86 3.54 -4.08 -28.60
N GLY A 87 3.06 -3.03 -27.94
CA GLY A 87 1.86 -3.06 -27.10
C GLY A 87 0.54 -2.97 -27.87
N GLY A 88 0.44 -3.64 -29.01
CA GLY A 88 -0.78 -3.76 -29.79
C GLY A 88 -1.63 -4.95 -29.32
N ARG A 89 -2.97 -4.81 -29.31
CA ARG A 89 -3.87 -5.88 -28.85
C ARG A 89 -3.63 -7.21 -29.57
N ALA A 90 -3.52 -7.20 -30.90
CA ALA A 90 -3.28 -8.40 -31.70
C ALA A 90 -1.91 -9.04 -31.43
N VAL A 91 -0.87 -8.22 -31.20
CA VAL A 91 0.48 -8.69 -30.84
C VAL A 91 0.44 -9.37 -29.47
N THR A 92 -0.17 -8.73 -28.48
CA THR A 92 -0.33 -9.27 -27.13
C THR A 92 -1.09 -10.59 -27.13
N GLU A 93 -2.23 -10.66 -27.83
CA GLU A 93 -3.00 -11.89 -27.96
C GLU A 93 -2.19 -12.99 -28.67
N GLY A 94 -1.44 -12.64 -29.73
CA GLY A 94 -0.59 -13.59 -30.46
C GLY A 94 0.55 -14.18 -29.61
N ILE A 95 1.27 -13.34 -28.87
CA ILE A 95 2.36 -13.79 -27.98
C ILE A 95 1.81 -14.66 -26.84
N LEU A 96 0.73 -14.23 -26.18
CA LEU A 96 0.10 -15.03 -25.12
C LEU A 96 -0.44 -16.36 -25.66
N SER A 97 -0.99 -16.38 -26.88
CA SER A 97 -1.43 -17.61 -27.53
C SER A 97 -0.27 -18.56 -27.83
N ALA A 98 0.87 -18.04 -28.31
CA ALA A 98 2.06 -18.83 -28.56
C ALA A 98 2.59 -19.47 -27.27
N LEU A 99 2.66 -18.69 -26.19
CA LEU A 99 3.07 -19.19 -24.87
C LEU A 99 2.10 -20.24 -24.30
N SER A 100 0.79 -20.04 -24.48
CA SER A 100 -0.24 -20.98 -23.98
C SER A 100 -0.18 -22.36 -24.64
N ALA A 101 0.41 -22.46 -25.84
CA ALA A 101 0.54 -23.70 -26.58
C ALA A 101 1.73 -24.56 -26.11
N ILE A 102 2.63 -24.01 -25.29
CA ILE A 102 3.82 -24.73 -24.82
C ILE A 102 3.43 -25.58 -23.61
N GLU A 103 3.62 -26.90 -23.72
CA GLU A 103 3.32 -27.84 -22.64
C GLU A 103 4.08 -27.48 -21.35
N GLY A 104 3.40 -27.47 -20.20
CA GLY A 104 4.00 -27.13 -18.90
C GLY A 104 4.09 -25.62 -18.60
N LEU A 105 3.58 -24.78 -19.51
CA LEU A 105 3.32 -23.36 -19.24
C LEU A 105 1.86 -23.14 -18.86
N ARG A 106 1.61 -22.20 -17.95
CA ARG A 106 0.27 -21.68 -17.65
C ARG A 106 0.29 -20.17 -17.44
N ALA A 107 -0.88 -19.55 -17.55
CA ALA A 107 -1.02 -18.15 -17.16
C ALA A 107 -0.74 -17.99 -15.66
N ALA A 108 -0.04 -16.92 -15.31
CA ALA A 108 0.22 -16.56 -13.92
C ALA A 108 -1.06 -16.09 -13.23
N GLU A 109 -1.17 -16.41 -11.94
CA GLU A 109 -2.18 -15.84 -11.04
C GLU A 109 -1.80 -14.39 -10.65
N PRO A 110 -2.75 -13.60 -10.10
CA PRO A 110 -2.46 -12.28 -9.54
C PRO A 110 -1.34 -12.34 -8.49
N GLY A 111 -0.31 -11.49 -8.63
CA GLY A 111 0.82 -11.43 -7.70
C GLY A 111 1.77 -12.64 -7.72
N GLU A 112 1.59 -13.61 -8.61
CA GLU A 112 2.31 -14.87 -8.53
C GLU A 112 3.83 -14.71 -8.73
N PHE A 113 4.29 -13.74 -9.53
CA PHE A 113 5.75 -13.54 -9.69
C PHE A 113 6.38 -13.04 -8.39
N THR A 114 5.74 -12.09 -7.70
CA THR A 114 6.18 -11.55 -6.42
C THR A 114 6.03 -12.59 -5.31
N ARG A 115 4.95 -13.40 -5.33
CA ARG A 115 4.80 -14.56 -4.44
C ARG A 115 5.99 -15.51 -4.55
N ARG A 116 6.38 -15.89 -5.78
CA ARG A 116 7.56 -16.73 -6.00
C ARG A 116 8.84 -16.06 -5.53
N ALA A 117 9.00 -14.75 -5.77
CA ALA A 117 10.15 -14.00 -5.24
C ALA A 117 10.25 -14.11 -3.71
N VAL A 118 9.12 -14.10 -2.99
CA VAL A 118 9.08 -14.34 -1.54
C VAL A 118 9.46 -15.78 -1.20
N GLU A 119 8.86 -16.77 -1.86
CA GLU A 119 9.13 -18.20 -1.63
C GLU A 119 10.62 -18.58 -1.86
N TYR A 120 11.29 -17.92 -2.81
CA TYR A 120 12.72 -18.10 -3.09
C TYR A 120 13.63 -17.15 -2.28
N GLY A 121 13.08 -16.41 -1.31
CA GLY A 121 13.85 -15.54 -0.42
C GLY A 121 14.50 -14.33 -1.11
N LYS A 122 13.97 -13.92 -2.28
CA LYS A 122 14.39 -12.70 -2.99
C LYS A 122 13.82 -11.46 -2.33
N LEU A 123 12.64 -11.58 -1.72
CA LEU A 123 11.92 -10.53 -1.00
C LEU A 123 11.38 -11.12 0.31
N ASP A 124 11.35 -10.32 1.37
CA ASP A 124 10.49 -10.60 2.53
C ASP A 124 9.05 -10.12 2.26
N LEU A 125 8.09 -10.49 3.13
CA LEU A 125 6.69 -10.10 2.92
C LEU A 125 6.47 -8.59 2.93
N THR A 126 7.20 -7.85 3.76
CA THR A 126 7.05 -6.38 3.83
C THR A 126 7.57 -5.71 2.56
N ALA A 127 8.65 -6.23 1.97
CA ALA A 127 9.16 -5.77 0.69
C ALA A 127 8.22 -6.12 -0.47
N ALA A 128 7.60 -7.31 -0.45
CA ALA A 128 6.59 -7.69 -1.43
C ALA A 128 5.36 -6.77 -1.39
N GLU A 129 4.83 -6.48 -0.20
CA GLU A 129 3.73 -5.52 -0.01
C GLU A 129 4.11 -4.11 -0.52
N ALA A 130 5.36 -3.69 -0.31
CA ALA A 130 5.87 -2.42 -0.79
C ALA A 130 5.95 -2.34 -2.32
N VAL A 131 6.16 -3.46 -3.02
CA VAL A 131 6.09 -3.49 -4.50
C VAL A 131 4.69 -3.15 -4.99
N ALA A 132 3.64 -3.65 -4.35
CA ALA A 132 2.27 -3.25 -4.68
C ALA A 132 2.03 -1.77 -4.37
N ASP A 133 2.46 -1.30 -3.20
CA ASP A 133 2.27 0.10 -2.80
C ASP A 133 3.02 1.07 -3.71
N LEU A 134 4.19 0.70 -4.23
CA LEU A 134 4.96 1.50 -5.18
C LEU A 134 4.27 1.61 -6.54
N VAL A 135 3.57 0.55 -6.94
CA VAL A 135 2.81 0.49 -8.19
C VAL A 135 1.54 1.32 -8.10
N ASP A 136 0.87 1.25 -6.96
CA ASP A 136 -0.40 1.92 -6.71
C ASP A 136 -0.20 3.38 -6.24
N ALA A 137 1.04 3.80 -5.95
CA ALA A 137 1.35 5.14 -5.51
C ALA A 137 0.94 6.18 -6.57
N GLU A 138 0.07 7.10 -6.17
CA GLU A 138 -0.39 8.21 -6.99
C GLU A 138 0.31 9.53 -6.63
N THR A 139 0.90 9.62 -5.44
CA THR A 139 1.62 10.81 -4.97
C THR A 139 3.09 10.55 -4.63
N ALA A 140 3.88 11.64 -4.58
CA ALA A 140 5.30 11.58 -4.27
C ALA A 140 5.58 10.94 -2.88
N ARG A 141 4.76 11.24 -1.86
CA ARG A 141 4.96 10.69 -0.50
C ARG A 141 4.57 9.22 -0.38
N GLN A 142 3.54 8.75 -1.09
CA GLN A 142 3.24 7.31 -1.20
C GLN A 142 4.42 6.54 -1.79
N ARG A 143 4.97 7.06 -2.89
CA ARG A 143 6.14 6.47 -3.56
C ARG A 143 7.36 6.42 -2.63
N GLU A 144 7.66 7.51 -1.91
CA GLU A 144 8.77 7.56 -0.95
C GLU A 144 8.59 6.55 0.20
N GLN A 145 7.39 6.46 0.76
CA GLN A 145 7.06 5.47 1.79
C GLN A 145 7.28 4.04 1.28
N ALA A 146 6.75 3.71 0.10
CA ALA A 146 6.89 2.39 -0.50
C ALA A 146 8.36 2.05 -0.80
N LEU A 147 9.15 2.99 -1.32
CA LEU A 147 10.58 2.78 -1.56
C LEU A 147 11.37 2.53 -0.27
N ARG A 148 11.08 3.25 0.82
CA ARG A 148 11.71 3.00 2.13
C ARG A 148 11.38 1.60 2.63
N GLN A 149 10.10 1.20 2.59
CA GLN A 149 9.70 -0.15 2.99
C GLN A 149 10.36 -1.23 2.12
N MET A 150 10.39 -1.03 0.80
CA MET A 150 11.05 -1.95 -0.15
C MET A 150 12.57 -2.07 0.09
N SER A 151 13.20 -1.02 0.63
CA SER A 151 14.63 -1.04 0.99
C SER A 151 14.93 -1.88 2.26
N GLY A 152 13.90 -2.37 2.94
CA GLY A 152 14.04 -3.26 4.09
C GLY A 152 14.15 -2.56 5.45
N THR A 153 13.88 -1.24 5.53
CA THR A 153 13.96 -0.50 6.81
C THR A 153 12.99 -1.05 7.85
N THR A 154 11.77 -1.39 7.42
CA THR A 154 10.72 -1.98 8.28
C THR A 154 11.08 -3.40 8.69
N ALA A 155 11.49 -4.23 7.73
CA ALA A 155 11.94 -5.59 8.00
C ALA A 155 13.13 -5.63 8.97
N GLY A 156 14.10 -4.72 8.81
CA GLY A 156 15.26 -4.59 9.69
C GLY A 156 14.90 -4.23 11.12
N LEU A 157 13.95 -3.32 11.33
CA LEU A 157 13.45 -2.96 12.66
C LEU A 157 12.79 -4.17 13.35
N TYR A 158 11.92 -4.88 12.64
CA TYR A 158 11.19 -6.01 13.22
C TYR A 158 12.08 -7.20 13.48
N GLU A 159 13.04 -7.47 12.60
CA GLU A 159 14.03 -8.52 12.81
C GLU A 159 14.99 -8.16 13.96
N ASP A 160 15.27 -6.87 14.20
CA ASP A 160 16.04 -6.47 15.39
C ASP A 160 15.31 -6.80 16.70
N TRP A 161 14.04 -6.41 16.82
CA TRP A 161 13.21 -6.77 17.96
C TRP A 161 13.11 -8.28 18.14
N ARG A 162 12.86 -9.00 17.05
CA ARG A 162 12.78 -10.47 17.06
C ARG A 162 14.09 -11.09 17.56
N ARG A 163 15.25 -10.66 17.05
CA ARG A 163 16.56 -11.15 17.51
C ARG A 163 16.80 -10.85 18.99
N ARG A 164 16.43 -9.66 19.47
CA ARG A 164 16.54 -9.30 20.89
C ARG A 164 15.69 -10.21 21.76
N LEU A 165 14.43 -10.45 21.39
CA LEU A 165 13.55 -11.36 22.12
C LEU A 165 14.01 -12.81 22.05
N LEU A 166 14.54 -13.28 20.92
CA LEU A 166 15.14 -14.62 20.79
C LEU A 166 16.35 -14.80 21.72
N ARG A 167 17.18 -13.77 21.92
CA ARG A 167 18.28 -13.84 22.89
C ARG A 167 17.78 -13.96 24.33
N VAL A 168 16.73 -13.20 24.68
CA VAL A 168 16.09 -13.30 26.00
C VAL A 168 15.48 -14.68 26.19
N LEU A 169 14.75 -15.18 25.19
CA LEU A 169 14.16 -16.51 25.22
C LEU A 169 15.22 -17.60 25.40
N ALA A 170 16.31 -17.58 24.62
CA ALA A 170 17.39 -18.55 24.75
C ALA A 170 18.01 -18.54 26.15
N TYR A 171 18.10 -17.38 26.79
CA TYR A 171 18.55 -17.27 28.17
C TYR A 171 17.55 -17.90 29.16
N VAL A 172 16.26 -17.58 29.04
CA VAL A 172 15.22 -18.15 29.92
C VAL A 172 15.15 -19.67 29.78
N GLU A 173 15.24 -20.20 28.57
CA GLU A 173 15.25 -21.66 28.31
C GLU A 173 16.48 -22.32 28.93
N ALA A 174 17.66 -21.70 28.86
CA ALA A 174 18.87 -22.23 29.49
C ALA A 174 18.72 -22.34 31.02
N VAL A 175 18.08 -21.37 31.67
CA VAL A 175 17.78 -21.41 33.12
C VAL A 175 16.81 -22.55 33.45
N LEU A 176 15.81 -22.79 32.60
CA LEU A 176 14.81 -23.85 32.79
C LEU A 176 15.38 -25.25 32.56
N ASP A 177 16.24 -25.41 31.55
CA ASP A 177 16.83 -26.70 31.17
C ASP A 177 17.95 -27.14 32.15
N PHE A 178 18.64 -26.19 32.78
CA PHE A 178 19.78 -26.44 33.67
C PHE A 178 19.62 -25.75 35.04
N PRO A 179 18.63 -26.13 35.85
CA PRO A 179 18.34 -25.47 37.13
C PRO A 179 19.45 -25.62 38.19
N ASP A 180 20.35 -26.60 38.02
CA ASP A 180 21.48 -26.87 38.90
C ASP A 180 22.74 -26.04 38.54
N GLU A 181 22.74 -25.33 37.41
CA GLU A 181 23.82 -24.40 37.05
C GLU A 181 23.55 -23.02 37.66
N GLU A 182 24.54 -22.45 38.37
CA GLU A 182 24.44 -21.09 38.94
C GLU A 182 24.46 -20.04 37.82
N VAL A 183 23.29 -19.76 37.24
CA VAL A 183 23.13 -18.62 36.35
C VAL A 183 23.08 -17.33 37.20
N PRO A 184 23.93 -16.33 36.97
CA PRO A 184 23.94 -15.12 37.80
C PRO A 184 22.60 -14.38 37.76
N ASP A 185 22.01 -14.06 38.91
CA ASP A 185 20.73 -13.31 39.03
C ASP A 185 20.73 -12.00 38.22
N THR A 186 21.89 -11.35 38.10
CA THR A 186 22.09 -10.12 37.31
C THR A 186 21.83 -10.31 35.81
N ALA A 187 22.10 -11.49 35.26
CA ALA A 187 21.87 -11.79 33.85
C ALA A 187 20.37 -11.99 33.56
N ALA A 188 19.62 -12.56 34.51
CA ALA A 188 18.17 -12.75 34.38
C ALA A 188 17.43 -11.42 34.41
N LEU A 189 17.78 -10.55 35.35
CA LEU A 189 17.23 -9.19 35.42
C LEU A 189 17.56 -8.38 34.16
N SER A 190 18.78 -8.52 33.62
CA SER A 190 19.18 -7.86 32.38
C SER A 190 18.37 -8.35 31.18
N ALA A 191 18.15 -9.66 31.05
CA ALA A 191 17.39 -10.24 29.94
C ALA A 191 15.91 -9.82 29.97
N LEU A 192 15.28 -9.81 31.15
CA LEU A 192 13.91 -9.33 31.32
C LEU A 192 13.79 -7.82 31.08
N SER A 193 14.80 -7.04 31.47
CA SER A 193 14.87 -5.61 31.17
C SER A 193 14.95 -5.35 29.66
N ASP A 194 15.75 -6.14 28.93
CA ASP A 194 15.83 -6.05 27.47
C ASP A 194 14.47 -6.34 26.80
N ALA A 195 13.74 -7.36 27.26
CA ALA A 195 12.40 -7.65 26.76
C ALA A 195 11.41 -6.51 27.09
N ALA A 196 11.48 -5.92 28.28
CA ALA A 196 10.67 -4.76 28.64
C ALA A 196 10.98 -3.53 27.75
N SER A 197 12.25 -3.30 27.40
CA SER A 197 12.66 -2.26 26.46
C SER A 197 12.08 -2.50 25.07
N VAL A 198 12.20 -3.72 24.52
CA VAL A 198 11.62 -4.06 23.22
C VAL A 198 10.11 -3.83 23.22
N LYS A 199 9.42 -4.24 24.28
CA LYS A 199 7.98 -4.00 24.43
C LYS A 199 7.63 -2.51 24.41
N ALA A 200 8.42 -1.68 25.08
CA ALA A 200 8.23 -0.23 25.08
C ALA A 200 8.46 0.39 23.69
N GLU A 201 9.47 -0.08 22.97
CA GLU A 201 9.74 0.33 21.58
C GLU A 201 8.59 -0.04 20.64
N ILE A 202 8.07 -1.27 20.72
CA ILE A 202 6.92 -1.71 19.91
C ILE A 202 5.69 -0.85 20.23
N ARG A 203 5.42 -0.55 21.51
CA ARG A 203 4.31 0.34 21.92
C ARG A 203 4.46 1.75 21.36
N ALA A 204 5.66 2.33 21.45
CA ALA A 204 5.94 3.64 20.86
C ALA A 204 5.78 3.64 19.33
N HIS A 205 6.12 2.53 18.68
CA HIS A 205 5.92 2.35 17.24
C HIS A 205 4.44 2.18 16.86
N LEU A 206 3.63 1.53 17.70
CA LEU A 206 2.18 1.41 17.53
C LEU A 206 1.45 2.75 17.73
N ASP A 207 1.98 3.64 18.59
CA ASP A 207 1.44 4.97 18.86
C ASP A 207 1.83 6.01 17.80
N ASP A 208 1.71 5.64 16.52
CA ASP A 208 2.10 6.48 15.38
C ASP A 208 0.95 7.29 14.78
N GLY A 209 -0.24 7.26 15.41
CA GLY A 209 -1.43 7.93 14.93
C GLY A 209 -1.95 7.40 13.59
N HIS A 210 -1.62 6.15 13.22
CA HIS A 210 -1.97 5.51 11.95
C HIS A 210 -1.47 6.28 10.72
N ARG A 211 -0.39 7.05 10.87
CA ARG A 211 0.11 7.95 9.81
C ARG A 211 0.55 7.20 8.56
N GLY A 212 1.18 6.03 8.70
CA GLY A 212 1.66 5.26 7.54
C GLY A 212 0.51 4.60 6.76
N GLU A 213 -0.48 4.09 7.48
CA GLU A 213 -1.73 3.55 6.90
C GLU A 213 -2.50 4.66 6.18
N ARG A 214 -2.67 5.84 6.80
CA ARG A 214 -3.33 7.00 6.18
C ARG A 214 -2.58 7.54 4.97
N LEU A 215 -1.25 7.61 5.02
CA LEU A 215 -0.44 8.00 3.87
C LEU A 215 -0.55 6.96 2.74
N ARG A 216 -0.67 5.68 3.06
CA ARG A 216 -0.85 4.62 2.07
C ARG A 216 -2.23 4.68 1.41
N GLU A 217 -3.29 4.72 2.21
CA GLU A 217 -4.68 4.58 1.76
C GLU A 217 -5.29 5.88 1.21
N GLY A 218 -4.77 7.02 1.64
CA GLY A 218 -5.33 8.34 1.35
C GLY A 218 -5.97 8.96 2.59
N ILE A 219 -5.60 10.22 2.86
CA ILE A 219 -6.15 11.01 3.96
C ILE A 219 -7.57 11.42 3.60
N ARG A 220 -8.52 11.13 4.49
CA ARG A 220 -9.94 11.36 4.22
C ARG A 220 -10.37 12.76 4.66
N VAL A 221 -10.79 13.56 3.69
CA VAL A 221 -11.34 14.90 3.93
C VAL A 221 -12.82 14.92 3.57
N THR A 222 -13.68 15.11 4.56
CA THR A 222 -15.13 15.10 4.36
C THR A 222 -15.67 16.52 4.35
N ILE A 223 -16.38 16.89 3.27
CA ILE A 223 -17.03 18.20 3.14
C ILE A 223 -18.38 18.16 3.85
N VAL A 224 -18.52 18.99 4.89
CA VAL A 224 -19.71 19.11 5.75
C VAL A 224 -20.26 20.55 5.71
N GLY A 225 -21.54 20.73 6.03
CA GLY A 225 -22.16 22.05 6.03
C GLY A 225 -23.65 22.01 5.68
N ALA A 226 -24.35 23.13 5.90
CA ALA A 226 -25.79 23.24 5.66
C ALA A 226 -26.18 22.94 4.19
N PRO A 227 -27.45 22.56 3.91
CA PRO A 227 -27.97 22.52 2.55
C PRO A 227 -27.66 23.83 1.82
N ASN A 228 -27.32 23.75 0.52
CA ASN A 228 -27.00 24.90 -0.33
C ASN A 228 -25.74 25.73 0.04
N ALA A 229 -24.96 25.33 1.04
CA ALA A 229 -23.67 25.98 1.36
C ALA A 229 -22.62 25.89 0.23
N GLY A 230 -22.88 25.09 -0.80
CA GLY A 230 -22.02 24.95 -1.98
C GLY A 230 -20.96 23.86 -1.88
N LYS A 231 -21.19 22.82 -1.07
CA LYS A 231 -20.33 21.63 -0.91
C LYS A 231 -20.01 20.93 -2.23
N SER A 232 -21.04 20.54 -2.99
CA SER A 232 -20.86 19.87 -4.28
C SER A 232 -20.21 20.79 -5.32
N SER A 233 -20.47 22.09 -5.26
CA SER A 233 -19.78 23.08 -6.11
C SER A 233 -18.29 23.16 -5.79
N LEU A 234 -17.91 23.11 -4.51
CA LEU A 234 -16.52 23.06 -4.08
C LEU A 234 -15.84 21.78 -4.56
N LEU A 235 -16.45 20.61 -4.33
CA LEU A 235 -15.89 19.32 -4.78
C LEU A 235 -15.65 19.31 -6.30
N ASN A 236 -16.62 19.78 -7.08
CA ASN A 236 -16.50 19.89 -8.54
C ASN A 236 -15.44 20.90 -8.97
N ALA A 237 -15.29 22.01 -8.26
CA ALA A 237 -14.26 23.01 -8.55
C ALA A 237 -12.86 22.43 -8.30
N LEU A 238 -12.69 21.61 -7.25
CA LEU A 238 -11.43 20.94 -6.94
C LEU A 238 -11.12 19.80 -7.92
N ALA A 239 -12.12 19.02 -8.34
CA ALA A 239 -11.96 17.96 -9.33
C ALA A 239 -11.44 18.43 -10.70
N ARG A 240 -11.62 19.71 -11.03
CA ARG A 240 -11.21 20.31 -12.31
C ARG A 240 -9.82 20.96 -12.27
N ARG A 241 -9.10 20.85 -11.16
CA ARG A 241 -7.77 21.43 -10.98
C ARG A 241 -6.68 20.41 -11.22
N ASP A 242 -5.47 20.92 -11.44
CA ASP A 242 -4.27 20.11 -11.67
C ASP A 242 -3.86 19.25 -10.46
N VAL A 243 -4.37 19.58 -9.26
CA VAL A 243 -4.19 18.78 -8.06
C VAL A 243 -5.04 17.50 -8.05
N ALA A 244 -6.02 17.37 -8.96
CA ALA A 244 -6.84 16.17 -9.03
C ALA A 244 -6.07 15.03 -9.70
N ILE A 245 -6.10 13.86 -9.06
CA ILE A 245 -5.49 12.65 -9.59
C ILE A 245 -6.48 11.99 -10.55
N VAL A 246 -6.08 11.86 -11.82
CA VAL A 246 -6.89 11.19 -12.84
C VAL A 246 -6.64 9.69 -12.75
N ALA A 247 -7.55 8.96 -12.10
CA ALA A 247 -7.47 7.50 -12.01
C ALA A 247 -8.26 6.82 -13.15
N ASP A 248 -7.58 6.06 -14.01
CA ASP A 248 -8.15 5.16 -15.02
C ASP A 248 -8.71 3.85 -14.39
N ARG A 249 -9.43 3.94 -13.27
CA ARG A 249 -10.06 2.75 -12.65
C ARG A 249 -11.38 2.43 -13.35
N PRO A 250 -11.57 1.23 -13.93
CA PRO A 250 -12.86 0.83 -14.49
C PRO A 250 -13.96 0.92 -13.43
N GLY A 251 -14.94 1.81 -13.62
CA GLY A 251 -16.06 2.01 -12.69
C GLY A 251 -16.10 3.34 -11.95
N THR A 252 -15.11 4.22 -12.10
CA THR A 252 -15.09 5.55 -11.44
C THR A 252 -16.00 6.60 -12.07
N THR A 253 -16.63 6.31 -13.22
CA THR A 253 -17.23 7.34 -14.06
C THR A 253 -18.75 7.49 -13.93
N ARG A 254 -19.37 7.15 -12.79
CA ARG A 254 -20.83 7.37 -12.66
C ARG A 254 -21.33 8.15 -11.45
N ASP A 255 -20.54 8.36 -10.40
CA ASP A 255 -21.01 9.11 -9.22
C ASP A 255 -19.95 10.08 -8.69
N ILE A 256 -20.24 11.39 -8.75
CA ILE A 256 -19.37 12.53 -8.41
C ILE A 256 -19.21 12.70 -6.88
N LEU A 257 -19.07 11.60 -6.13
CA LEU A 257 -19.11 11.63 -4.66
C LEU A 257 -17.71 11.67 -4.01
N GLU A 258 -16.69 11.30 -4.76
CA GLU A 258 -15.31 11.22 -4.28
C GLU A 258 -14.34 11.82 -5.30
N VAL A 259 -13.34 12.56 -4.81
CA VAL A 259 -12.27 13.14 -5.63
C VAL A 259 -10.93 12.83 -4.97
N TYR A 260 -10.01 12.26 -5.73
CA TYR A 260 -8.64 12.02 -5.31
C TYR A 260 -7.80 13.26 -5.64
N LEU A 261 -7.06 13.78 -4.66
CA LEU A 261 -6.21 14.95 -4.78
C LEU A 261 -4.78 14.63 -4.35
N ASP A 262 -3.79 15.21 -5.03
CA ASP A 262 -2.42 15.33 -4.55
C ASP A 262 -2.25 16.71 -3.93
N LEU A 263 -2.22 16.77 -2.59
CA LEU A 263 -2.02 18.00 -1.82
C LEU A 263 -0.63 17.99 -1.18
N GLY A 264 0.30 18.74 -1.78
CA GLY A 264 1.67 18.83 -1.25
C GLY A 264 2.42 17.50 -1.22
N GLY A 265 2.09 16.57 -2.12
CA GLY A 265 2.62 15.21 -2.18
C GLY A 265 1.81 14.19 -1.38
N TYR A 266 0.75 14.59 -0.68
CA TYR A 266 -0.10 13.69 0.12
C TYR A 266 -1.35 13.26 -0.67
N PRO A 267 -1.70 11.96 -0.64
CA PRO A 267 -2.94 11.47 -1.23
C PRO A 267 -4.11 11.88 -0.35
N VAL A 268 -5.09 12.54 -0.95
CA VAL A 268 -6.29 13.01 -0.25
C VAL A 268 -7.53 12.51 -0.96
N LEU A 269 -8.38 11.79 -0.23
CA LEU A 269 -9.69 11.39 -0.67
C LEU A 269 -10.72 12.39 -0.13
N MET A 270 -11.24 13.23 -1.01
CA MET A 270 -12.26 14.21 -0.66
C MET A 270 -13.66 13.71 -0.98
N THR A 271 -14.58 13.80 -0.01
CA THR A 271 -15.96 13.28 -0.14
C THR A 271 -17.03 14.32 0.20
N ASP A 272 -18.17 14.34 -0.52
CA ASP A 272 -19.31 15.21 -0.22
C ASP A 272 -20.41 14.47 0.56
N THR A 273 -20.73 14.96 1.76
CA THR A 273 -21.78 14.40 2.62
C THR A 273 -23.19 14.52 2.07
N ALA A 274 -23.46 15.49 1.19
CA ALA A 274 -24.80 15.68 0.63
C ALA A 274 -25.23 14.53 -0.30
N GLY A 275 -24.27 13.80 -0.86
CA GLY A 275 -24.52 12.67 -1.76
C GLY A 275 -24.66 11.31 -1.09
N LEU A 276 -24.44 11.20 0.23
CA LEU A 276 -24.62 9.97 1.01
C LEU A 276 -26.11 9.66 1.33
N ARG A 277 -27.08 10.20 0.58
CA ARG A 277 -28.51 9.95 0.82
C ARG A 277 -28.91 8.51 0.46
N GLU A 278 -30.02 8.06 1.05
CA GLU A 278 -30.53 6.70 0.95
C GLU A 278 -30.95 6.37 -0.49
N SER A 279 -30.20 5.47 -1.13
CA SER A 279 -30.68 4.76 -2.32
C SER A 279 -31.61 3.60 -1.90
N THR A 280 -32.52 3.22 -2.79
CA THR A 280 -33.38 2.04 -2.64
C THR A 280 -32.82 0.80 -3.36
N ASP A 281 -31.72 0.91 -4.10
CA ASP A 281 -31.07 -0.23 -4.78
C ASP A 281 -30.18 -1.00 -3.79
N PRO A 282 -30.35 -2.32 -3.59
CA PRO A 282 -29.52 -3.13 -2.69
C PRO A 282 -28.00 -3.01 -2.90
N VAL A 283 -27.54 -2.80 -4.14
CA VAL A 283 -26.11 -2.62 -4.46
C VAL A 283 -25.62 -1.24 -4.02
N GLU A 284 -26.43 -0.21 -4.25
CA GLU A 284 -26.12 1.16 -3.84
C GLU A 284 -26.29 1.35 -2.33
N ILE A 285 -27.19 0.63 -1.67
CA ILE A 285 -27.35 0.63 -0.20
C ILE A 285 -26.08 0.12 0.48
N GLU A 286 -25.47 -0.97 -0.01
CA GLU A 286 -24.19 -1.46 0.51
C GLU A 286 -23.04 -0.48 0.17
N GLY A 287 -23.09 0.15 -1.01
CA GLY A 287 -22.16 1.23 -1.39
C GLY A 287 -22.24 2.44 -0.45
N VAL A 288 -23.45 2.91 -0.15
CA VAL A 288 -23.73 4.01 0.79
C VAL A 288 -23.40 3.61 2.22
N ARG A 289 -23.62 2.36 2.65
CA ARG A 289 -23.22 1.87 3.97
C ARG A 289 -21.69 1.87 4.13
N ARG A 290 -20.94 1.41 3.12
CA ARG A 290 -19.47 1.45 3.09
C ARG A 290 -18.95 2.89 3.03
N ALA A 291 -19.57 3.76 2.21
CA ALA A 291 -19.22 5.17 2.12
C ALA A 291 -19.53 5.93 3.42
N ARG A 292 -20.64 5.64 4.10
CA ARG A 292 -20.98 6.20 5.43
C ARG A 292 -20.04 5.71 6.53
N TRP A 293 -19.66 4.44 6.53
CA TRP A 293 -18.64 3.92 7.46
C TRP A 293 -17.29 4.62 7.23
N ARG A 294 -16.85 4.75 5.98
CA ARG A 294 -15.63 5.47 5.60
C ARG A 294 -15.69 6.97 5.91
N ALA A 295 -16.86 7.60 5.79
CA ALA A 295 -17.06 9.02 6.10
C ALA A 295 -17.15 9.32 7.61
N ALA A 296 -17.58 8.35 8.43
CA ALA A 296 -17.53 8.46 9.89
C ALA A 296 -16.08 8.48 10.43
N GLU A 297 -15.14 7.92 9.68
CA GLU A 297 -13.70 7.93 9.93
C GLU A 297 -12.97 9.06 9.16
N SER A 298 -13.60 10.23 9.02
CA SER A 298 -12.96 11.40 8.39
C SER A 298 -11.76 11.85 9.22
N ASP A 299 -10.60 11.99 8.59
CA ASP A 299 -9.41 12.53 9.24
C ASP A 299 -9.47 14.05 9.38
N ILE A 300 -10.15 14.72 8.44
CA ILE A 300 -10.39 16.17 8.45
C ILE A 300 -11.83 16.46 8.00
N ARG A 301 -12.49 17.38 8.69
CA ARG A 301 -13.85 17.85 8.35
C ARG A 301 -13.78 19.27 7.80
N LEU A 302 -14.08 19.41 6.51
CA LEU A 302 -14.13 20.71 5.85
C LEU A 302 -15.54 21.29 5.96
N PHE A 303 -15.76 22.18 6.94
CA PHE A 303 -17.06 22.78 7.22
C PHE A 303 -17.30 24.02 6.36
N VAL A 304 -18.13 23.85 5.33
CA VAL A 304 -18.50 24.90 4.38
C VAL A 304 -19.70 25.69 4.91
N VAL A 305 -19.49 27.00 5.09
CA VAL A 305 -20.49 27.98 5.50
C VAL A 305 -20.86 28.83 4.29
N ASP A 306 -22.16 29.06 4.08
CA ASP A 306 -22.61 30.07 3.13
C ASP A 306 -22.36 31.46 3.72
N ALA A 307 -21.51 32.27 3.11
CA ALA A 307 -21.20 33.60 3.63
C ALA A 307 -22.35 34.61 3.45
N THR A 308 -23.34 34.31 2.60
CA THR A 308 -24.54 35.15 2.38
C THR A 308 -25.68 34.85 3.34
N ASP A 309 -25.75 33.62 3.86
CA ASP A 309 -26.74 33.16 4.84
C ASP A 309 -26.07 32.21 5.83
N PRO A 310 -25.28 32.75 6.78
CA PRO A 310 -24.36 31.95 7.57
C PRO A 310 -25.07 31.13 8.64
N VAL A 311 -25.00 29.82 8.47
CA VAL A 311 -25.30 28.84 9.52
C VAL A 311 -23.99 28.52 10.25
N PRO A 312 -23.87 28.81 11.55
CA PRO A 312 -22.64 28.56 12.30
C PRO A 312 -22.32 27.05 12.35
N PRO A 313 -21.04 26.69 12.42
CA PRO A 313 -20.66 25.30 12.66
C PRO A 313 -21.18 24.80 14.02
N PRO A 314 -21.32 23.47 14.20
CA PRO A 314 -21.72 22.89 15.47
C PRO A 314 -20.86 23.40 16.63
N SER A 315 -21.47 23.67 17.78
CA SER A 315 -20.75 24.01 19.00
C SER A 315 -19.86 22.84 19.47
N GLY A 316 -18.64 23.14 19.91
CA GLY A 316 -17.64 22.15 20.35
C GLY A 316 -16.29 22.44 19.72
N ASP A 317 -15.22 22.13 20.44
CA ASP A 317 -13.86 22.19 19.88
C ASP A 317 -13.59 20.88 19.13
N ASP A 318 -13.44 20.98 17.81
CA ASP A 318 -13.10 19.85 16.94
C ASP A 318 -11.76 20.20 16.27
N PRO A 319 -10.64 19.62 16.72
CA PRO A 319 -9.31 19.97 16.22
C PRO A 319 -9.11 19.58 14.75
N ASP A 320 -9.98 18.74 14.20
CA ASP A 320 -9.94 18.27 12.81
C ASP A 320 -10.93 19.01 11.92
N ARG A 321 -11.62 20.02 12.45
CA ARG A 321 -12.54 20.86 11.67
C ARG A 321 -11.84 22.09 11.10
N ILE A 322 -11.91 22.24 9.79
CA ILE A 322 -11.50 23.44 9.07
C ILE A 322 -12.74 24.16 8.55
N VAL A 323 -12.94 25.42 8.95
CA VAL A 323 -14.08 26.23 8.51
C VAL A 323 -13.75 26.99 7.23
N VAL A 324 -14.64 26.91 6.25
CA VAL A 324 -14.51 27.54 4.93
C VAL A 324 -15.77 28.35 4.63
N TRP A 325 -15.60 29.66 4.43
CA TRP A 325 -16.66 30.57 4.01
C TRP A 325 -16.77 30.58 2.50
N ASN A 326 -17.90 30.16 1.95
CA ASN A 326 -18.13 30.08 0.51
C ASN A 326 -19.08 31.19 0.02
N LYS A 327 -19.12 31.41 -1.29
CA LYS A 327 -19.93 32.44 -1.98
C LYS A 327 -19.49 33.87 -1.71
N ILE A 328 -18.20 34.11 -1.51
CA ILE A 328 -17.66 35.47 -1.34
C ILE A 328 -17.89 36.36 -2.56
N ASP A 329 -18.16 35.78 -3.74
CA ASP A 329 -18.54 36.53 -4.95
C ASP A 329 -19.87 37.29 -4.82
N CYS A 330 -20.66 36.98 -3.79
CA CYS A 330 -21.90 37.67 -3.48
C CYS A 330 -21.74 38.75 -2.40
N LEU A 331 -20.53 38.97 -1.86
CA LEU A 331 -20.25 39.89 -0.77
C LEU A 331 -19.46 41.12 -1.26
N GLY A 332 -19.48 42.21 -0.48
CA GLY A 332 -18.61 43.37 -0.71
C GLY A 332 -17.18 43.14 -0.21
N GLU A 333 -16.20 43.82 -0.82
CA GLU A 333 -14.76 43.65 -0.56
C GLU A 333 -14.40 43.76 0.93
N ASP A 334 -14.90 44.78 1.64
CA ASP A 334 -14.65 44.98 3.08
C ASP A 334 -15.05 43.76 3.93
N THR A 335 -16.12 43.06 3.55
CA THR A 335 -16.60 41.87 4.28
C THR A 335 -15.72 40.65 4.01
N VAL A 336 -15.22 40.53 2.77
CA VAL A 336 -14.31 39.45 2.37
C VAL A 336 -12.96 39.58 3.08
N ASP A 337 -12.44 40.80 3.21
CA ASP A 337 -11.17 41.06 3.91
C ASP A 337 -11.23 40.69 5.41
N VAL A 338 -12.37 40.97 6.06
CA VAL A 338 -12.57 40.57 7.45
C VAL A 338 -12.65 39.04 7.61
N LEU A 339 -13.25 38.34 6.65
CA LEU A 339 -13.36 36.87 6.69
C LEU A 339 -12.02 36.20 6.42
N THR A 340 -11.28 36.64 5.39
CA THR A 340 -9.97 36.10 5.02
C THR A 340 -8.94 36.27 6.13
N GLY A 341 -9.02 37.33 6.93
CA GLY A 341 -8.16 37.52 8.10
C GLY A 341 -8.43 36.57 9.28
N LYS A 342 -9.50 35.76 9.23
CA LYS A 342 -9.92 34.87 10.33
C LYS A 342 -10.11 33.41 9.91
N ALA A 343 -10.40 33.15 8.64
CA ALA A 343 -10.74 31.84 8.11
C ALA A 343 -10.50 31.78 6.60
N PHE A 344 -10.58 30.58 6.02
CA PHE A 344 -10.59 30.44 4.57
C PHE A 344 -11.88 31.01 3.99
N ALA A 345 -11.77 31.93 3.05
CA ALA A 345 -12.89 32.52 2.34
C ALA A 345 -12.73 32.27 0.83
N ILE A 346 -13.73 31.68 0.20
CA ILE A 346 -13.67 31.19 -1.17
C ILE A 346 -14.94 31.50 -1.97
N SER A 347 -14.81 31.44 -3.29
CA SER A 347 -15.94 31.29 -4.20
C SER A 347 -15.73 30.03 -5.01
N ALA A 348 -16.48 28.97 -4.70
CA ALA A 348 -16.46 27.73 -5.49
C ALA A 348 -16.87 27.96 -6.97
N ARG A 349 -17.61 29.04 -7.25
CA ARG A 349 -18.07 29.39 -8.60
C ARG A 349 -16.97 30.05 -9.44
N SER A 350 -16.30 31.06 -8.90
CA SER A 350 -15.27 31.82 -9.62
C SER A 350 -13.87 31.23 -9.46
N GLY A 351 -13.66 30.42 -8.42
CA GLY A 351 -12.36 29.87 -8.04
C GLY A 351 -11.53 30.77 -7.13
N ALA A 352 -12.03 31.97 -6.76
CA ALA A 352 -11.36 32.88 -5.84
C ALA A 352 -11.14 32.21 -4.47
N GLY A 353 -9.96 32.43 -3.88
CA GLY A 353 -9.58 31.89 -2.56
C GLY A 353 -9.27 30.39 -2.50
N LEU A 354 -9.58 29.61 -3.55
CA LEU A 354 -9.36 28.16 -3.54
C LEU A 354 -7.88 27.76 -3.42
N SER A 355 -6.96 28.55 -3.98
CA SER A 355 -5.52 28.24 -3.86
C SER A 355 -5.04 28.38 -2.42
N ALA A 356 -5.41 29.47 -1.73
CA ALA A 356 -5.11 29.66 -0.32
C ALA A 356 -5.72 28.56 0.57
N LEU A 357 -6.93 28.09 0.23
CA LEU A 357 -7.54 26.93 0.89
C LEU A 357 -6.72 25.65 0.69
N LEU A 358 -6.27 25.37 -0.53
CA LEU A 358 -5.47 24.19 -0.83
C LEU A 358 -4.10 24.22 -0.14
N ASP A 359 -3.45 25.38 -0.12
CA ASP A 359 -2.17 25.59 0.56
C ASP A 359 -2.34 25.36 2.07
N GLY A 360 -3.34 25.99 2.69
CA GLY A 360 -3.63 25.80 4.10
C GLY A 360 -4.04 24.38 4.47
N LEU A 361 -4.79 23.69 3.60
CA LEU A 361 -5.12 22.27 3.79
C LEU A 361 -3.86 21.39 3.67
N SER A 362 -2.98 21.70 2.72
CA SER A 362 -1.70 20.99 2.54
C SER A 362 -0.80 21.14 3.77
N GLU A 363 -0.69 22.35 4.33
CA GLU A 363 0.05 22.60 5.58
C GLU A 363 -0.57 21.86 6.77
N ALA A 364 -1.89 21.90 6.90
CA ALA A 364 -2.63 21.21 7.94
C ALA A 364 -2.44 19.68 7.88
N ILE A 365 -2.39 19.12 6.67
CA ILE A 365 -2.10 17.71 6.43
C ILE A 365 -0.64 17.40 6.74
N ALA A 366 0.30 18.19 6.22
CA ALA A 366 1.72 17.98 6.45
C ALA A 366 2.07 18.00 7.94
N PHE A 367 1.47 18.91 8.72
CA PHE A 367 1.67 18.98 10.15
C PHE A 367 1.17 17.73 10.89
N ARG A 368 0.00 17.20 10.52
CA ARG A 368 -0.62 16.02 11.17
C ARG A 368 0.00 14.70 10.73
N PHE A 369 0.43 14.62 9.47
CA PHE A 369 0.79 13.37 8.80
C PHE A 369 2.24 13.32 8.33
N ALA A 370 3.09 14.24 8.79
CA ALA A 370 4.53 14.14 8.58
C ALA A 370 5.03 12.79 9.12
N VAL A 371 5.49 11.95 8.19
CA VAL A 371 6.23 10.74 8.53
C VAL A 371 7.66 11.19 8.83
N GLY A 372 8.11 10.92 10.05
CA GLY A 372 9.52 11.15 10.43
C GLY A 372 10.46 10.20 9.71
N ASP A 373 11.70 10.11 10.18
CA ASP A 373 12.69 9.18 9.62
C ASP A 373 12.47 7.72 10.04
N ALA A 374 11.67 7.49 11.09
CA ALA A 374 11.33 6.14 11.54
C ALA A 374 10.48 5.37 10.50
N PRO A 375 10.67 4.05 10.37
CA PRO A 375 9.78 3.21 9.56
C PRO A 375 8.32 3.42 9.98
N ALA A 376 7.39 3.45 9.03
CA ALA A 376 5.97 3.64 9.32
C ALA A 376 5.23 2.30 9.35
N LEU A 377 4.16 2.20 10.15
CA LEU A 377 3.18 1.12 10.03
C LEU A 377 2.28 1.43 8.85
N THR A 378 2.36 0.62 7.80
CA THR A 378 1.63 0.87 6.55
C THR A 378 0.43 -0.04 6.35
N ARG A 379 0.29 -1.10 7.17
CA ARG A 379 -0.75 -2.11 7.03
C ARG A 379 -1.36 -2.46 8.40
N ALA A 380 -2.68 -2.64 8.42
CA ALA A 380 -3.40 -3.16 9.59
C ALA A 380 -2.85 -4.51 10.07
N ARG A 381 -2.47 -5.41 9.14
CA ARG A 381 -1.85 -6.71 9.46
C ARG A 381 -0.58 -6.57 10.31
N HIS A 382 0.26 -5.56 10.03
CA HIS A 382 1.49 -5.33 10.79
C HIS A 382 1.15 -4.86 12.19
N ARG A 383 0.23 -3.91 12.29
CA ARG A 383 -0.28 -3.37 13.57
C ARG A 383 -0.86 -4.49 14.43
N GLU A 384 -1.81 -5.26 13.91
CA GLU A 384 -2.43 -6.36 14.63
C GLU A 384 -1.42 -7.40 15.14
N ALA A 385 -0.41 -7.74 14.33
CA ALA A 385 0.65 -8.66 14.74
C ALA A 385 1.52 -8.08 15.87
N LEU A 386 1.87 -6.80 15.79
CA LEU A 386 2.63 -6.12 16.86
C LEU A 386 1.80 -5.92 18.13
N GLU A 387 0.50 -5.65 18.01
CA GLU A 387 -0.44 -5.59 19.14
C GLU A 387 -0.52 -6.95 19.84
N ARG A 388 -0.70 -8.03 19.08
CA ARG A 388 -0.67 -9.40 19.62
C ARG A 388 0.68 -9.75 20.24
N ALA A 389 1.80 -9.29 19.68
CA ALA A 389 3.11 -9.48 20.29
C ALA A 389 3.21 -8.75 21.65
N VAL A 390 2.75 -7.50 21.74
CA VAL A 390 2.71 -6.73 22.99
C VAL A 390 1.78 -7.36 24.02
N GLU A 391 0.63 -7.87 23.60
CA GLU A 391 -0.31 -8.60 24.44
C GLU A 391 0.30 -9.91 24.95
N ALA A 392 0.90 -10.71 24.07
CA ALA A 392 1.57 -11.96 24.39
C ALA A 392 2.69 -11.76 25.41
N MET A 393 3.48 -10.68 25.31
CA MET A 393 4.52 -10.37 26.30
C MET A 393 3.96 -10.03 27.70
N GLY A 394 2.64 -9.87 27.86
CA GLY A 394 1.96 -9.80 29.16
C GLY A 394 2.53 -8.79 30.17
N SER A 395 2.39 -9.06 31.46
CA SER A 395 3.20 -8.39 32.47
C SER A 395 4.52 -9.16 32.61
N LEU A 396 5.64 -8.56 32.21
CA LEU A 396 6.99 -9.10 32.45
C LEU A 396 7.43 -8.87 33.91
N ALA A 397 6.50 -9.03 34.86
CA ALA A 397 6.77 -8.81 36.28
C ALA A 397 7.60 -9.96 36.86
N GLU A 398 8.40 -9.66 37.88
CA GLU A 398 9.29 -10.61 38.57
C GLU A 398 8.57 -11.82 39.19
N GLU A 399 7.26 -11.72 39.46
CA GLU A 399 6.48 -12.79 40.10
C GLU A 399 5.94 -13.86 39.12
N LYS A 400 6.14 -13.70 37.81
CA LYS A 400 5.62 -14.66 36.81
C LYS A 400 6.58 -15.86 36.67
N PRO A 401 6.08 -17.12 36.73
CA PRO A 401 6.89 -18.31 36.49
C PRO A 401 7.63 -18.25 35.15
N LEU A 402 8.91 -18.65 35.14
CA LEU A 402 9.79 -18.55 33.98
C LEU A 402 9.28 -19.36 32.78
N GLU A 403 8.57 -20.46 33.00
CA GLU A 403 7.95 -21.28 31.95
C GLU A 403 6.89 -20.48 31.19
N LEU A 404 6.11 -19.67 31.91
CA LEU A 404 5.10 -18.81 31.29
C LEU A 404 5.75 -17.60 30.61
N VAL A 405 6.88 -17.09 31.14
CA VAL A 405 7.66 -16.03 30.47
C VAL A 405 8.26 -16.56 29.16
N ALA A 406 8.79 -17.78 29.15
CA ALA A 406 9.30 -18.41 27.93
C ALA A 406 8.20 -18.54 26.86
N GLU A 407 7.01 -19.01 27.25
CA GLU A 407 5.90 -19.14 26.31
C GLU A 407 5.41 -17.79 25.76
N ASP A 408 5.25 -16.77 26.61
CA ASP A 408 4.93 -15.41 26.20
C ASP A 408 5.93 -14.88 25.15
N LEU A 409 7.23 -15.09 25.38
CA LEU A 409 8.30 -14.67 24.47
C LEU A 409 8.27 -15.45 23.15
N ARG A 410 8.01 -16.77 23.18
CA ARG A 410 7.82 -17.58 21.95
C ARG A 410 6.67 -17.04 21.12
N MET A 411 5.53 -16.76 21.75
CA MET A 411 4.36 -16.18 21.07
C MET A 411 4.68 -14.81 20.46
N ALA A 412 5.35 -13.93 21.20
CA ALA A 412 5.73 -12.60 20.71
C ALA A 412 6.69 -12.68 19.51
N VAL A 413 7.73 -13.52 19.60
CA VAL A 413 8.68 -13.78 18.49
C VAL A 413 7.97 -14.31 17.25
N ARG A 414 7.00 -15.22 17.43
CA ARG A 414 6.19 -15.75 16.33
C ARG A 414 5.38 -14.64 15.67
N GLU A 415 4.65 -13.82 16.43
CA GLU A 415 3.82 -12.75 15.86
C GLU A 415 4.65 -11.70 15.12
N ILE A 416 5.81 -11.31 15.63
CA ILE A 416 6.74 -10.41 14.89
C ILE A 416 7.23 -11.10 13.61
N GLY A 417 7.58 -12.40 13.69
CA GLY A 417 8.02 -13.19 12.53
C GLY A 417 6.97 -13.35 11.43
N ARG A 418 5.67 -13.31 11.78
CA ARG A 418 4.58 -13.31 10.80
C ARG A 418 4.54 -12.04 9.96
N VAL A 419 5.05 -10.91 10.48
CA VAL A 419 5.08 -9.64 9.72
C VAL A 419 6.07 -9.74 8.55
N THR A 420 7.29 -10.20 8.81
CA THR A 420 8.35 -10.35 7.80
C THR A 420 8.20 -11.60 6.94
N GLY A 421 7.36 -12.55 7.36
CA GLY A 421 7.18 -13.83 6.67
C GLY A 421 8.18 -14.90 7.07
N ALA A 422 8.85 -14.73 8.21
CA ALA A 422 9.74 -15.74 8.78
C ALA A 422 8.99 -16.94 9.38
N VAL A 423 7.69 -16.79 9.66
CA VAL A 423 6.81 -17.85 10.21
C VAL A 423 5.44 -17.78 9.54
N ASP A 424 4.78 -18.95 9.40
CA ASP A 424 3.42 -19.10 8.87
C ASP A 424 3.21 -18.43 7.49
N ILE A 425 4.22 -18.47 6.62
CA ILE A 425 4.20 -17.74 5.36
C ILE A 425 3.06 -18.20 4.44
N GLU A 426 2.82 -19.51 4.34
CA GLU A 426 1.85 -20.09 3.41
C GLU A 426 0.43 -19.55 3.62
N GLU A 427 -0.01 -19.38 4.86
CA GLU A 427 -1.33 -18.83 5.20
C GLU A 427 -1.46 -17.34 4.81
N LEU A 428 -0.34 -16.61 4.81
CA LEU A 428 -0.30 -15.18 4.53
C LEU A 428 -0.19 -14.87 3.05
N LEU A 429 0.44 -15.73 2.25
CA LEU A 429 0.65 -15.51 0.81
C LEU A 429 -0.68 -15.28 0.10
N ASP A 430 -1.69 -16.13 0.35
CA ASP A 430 -2.97 -16.04 -0.36
C ASP A 430 -3.74 -14.75 -0.03
N VAL A 431 -3.59 -14.23 1.20
CA VAL A 431 -4.22 -12.97 1.62
C VAL A 431 -3.52 -11.76 1.01
N VAL A 432 -2.18 -11.76 1.01
CA VAL A 432 -1.37 -10.63 0.53
C VAL A 432 -1.45 -10.48 -0.99
N PHE A 433 -1.35 -11.58 -1.75
CA PHE A 433 -1.21 -11.53 -3.20
C PHE A 433 -2.54 -11.48 -3.97
N ARG A 434 -3.68 -11.71 -3.31
CA ARG A 434 -5.00 -11.62 -3.94
C ARG A 434 -5.27 -10.26 -4.59
N ASP A 435 -4.77 -9.19 -3.96
CA ASP A 435 -5.05 -7.82 -4.39
C ASP A 435 -3.98 -7.28 -5.37
N PHE A 436 -3.00 -8.09 -5.77
CA PHE A 436 -1.95 -7.70 -6.72
C PHE A 436 -2.42 -7.77 -8.17
N CYS A 437 -1.73 -7.07 -9.06
CA CYS A 437 -1.94 -7.20 -10.49
C CYS A 437 -1.39 -8.53 -11.04
N ILE A 438 -2.02 -9.05 -12.10
CA ILE A 438 -1.47 -10.17 -12.89
C ILE A 438 -0.19 -9.70 -13.60
N GLY A 439 0.88 -10.51 -13.54
CA GLY A 439 2.17 -10.22 -14.18
C GLY A 439 3.18 -9.47 -13.30
N LYS A 440 2.78 -9.19 -12.06
CA LYS A 440 3.65 -8.96 -10.90
C LYS A 440 3.50 -10.15 -9.98
#